data_AF-A0A7J8IUF0-F1
#
_entry.id   AF-A0A7J8IUF0-F1
#
_cell.length_a   1.000
_cell.length_b   1.000
_cell.length_c   1.000
_cell.angle_alpha   90.00
_cell.angle_beta   90.00
_cell.angle_gamma   90.00
#
_symmetry.space_group_name_H-M   'P 1'
#
loop_
_entity.id
_entity.type
_entity.pdbx_description
1 polymer ?
#
loop_
_entity_poly.entity_id
_entity_poly.type
_entity_poly.pdbx_seq_one_letter_code
_entity_poly.pdbx_strand_id
1 'polypeptide(L)'
;MSHNVLYMRGQVAELRGNIDEARRWYEEALSISPTHVKSMQRLALILHQLGRYSLAEKILRDAVQVNSTAHEVWNGLGEVLRAQGNDAAATECFLTALELEASSPAMPFTIIPRVL
;
A
#
# COMPACT_ATOMS: atom_id res chain seq x y z
N MET A 1 -4.61 5.08 -20.34
CA MET A 1 -4.36 3.73 -19.78
C MET A 1 -5.01 3.69 -18.39
N SER A 2 -5.70 2.62 -17.99
CA SER A 2 -6.31 2.58 -16.65
C SER A 2 -5.23 2.40 -15.57
N HIS A 3 -5.39 3.04 -14.41
CA HIS A 3 -4.49 2.86 -13.26
C HIS A 3 -4.39 1.38 -12.84
N ASN A 4 -5.47 0.61 -13.02
CA ASN A 4 -5.48 -0.83 -12.77
C ASN A 4 -4.55 -1.60 -13.72
N VAL A 5 -4.50 -1.22 -14.99
CA VAL A 5 -3.60 -1.87 -15.98
C VAL A 5 -2.13 -1.56 -15.65
N LEU A 6 -1.85 -0.32 -15.26
CA LEU A 6 -0.51 0.10 -14.84
C LEU A 6 -0.07 -0.62 -13.56
N TYR A 7 -0.97 -0.73 -12.58
CA TYR A 7 -0.73 -1.53 -11.38
C TYR A 7 -0.40 -2.99 -11.71
N MET A 8 -1.17 -3.65 -12.59
CA MET A 8 -0.89 -5.02 -13.01
C MET A 8 0.46 -5.15 -13.73
N ARG A 9 0.85 -4.16 -14.54
CA ARG A 9 2.19 -4.13 -15.17
C ARG A 9 3.30 -4.03 -14.12
N GLY A 10 3.10 -3.20 -13.10
CA GLY A 10 4.00 -3.10 -11.94
C GLY A 10 4.18 -4.45 -11.25
N GLN A 11 3.09 -5.17 -10.99
CA GLN A 11 3.15 -6.51 -10.38
C GLN A 11 3.91 -7.51 -11.25
N VAL A 12 3.66 -7.51 -12.57
CA VAL A 12 4.39 -8.38 -13.51
C VAL A 12 5.89 -8.05 -13.53
N ALA A 13 6.27 -6.78 -13.43
CA ALA A 13 7.66 -6.37 -13.34
C ALA A 13 8.32 -6.81 -12.03
N GLU A 14 7.62 -6.72 -10.89
CA GLU A 14 8.12 -7.25 -9.60
C GLU A 14 8.35 -8.76 -9.67
N LEU A 15 7.41 -9.52 -10.27
CA LEU A 15 7.56 -10.96 -10.47
C LEU A 15 8.74 -11.34 -11.36
N ARG A 16 9.17 -10.44 -12.25
CA ARG A 16 10.37 -10.60 -13.08
C ARG A 16 11.66 -10.17 -12.38
N GLY A 17 11.57 -9.63 -11.16
CA GLY A 17 12.70 -9.07 -10.43
C GLY A 17 13.12 -7.66 -10.88
N ASN A 18 12.37 -7.03 -11.79
CA ASN A 18 12.67 -5.70 -12.30
C ASN A 18 12.06 -4.62 -11.38
N ILE A 19 12.67 -4.39 -10.22
CA ILE A 19 12.15 -3.47 -9.20
C ILE A 19 12.08 -2.01 -9.70
N ASP A 20 13.05 -1.56 -10.49
CA ASP A 20 13.03 -0.19 -11.04
C ASP A 20 11.89 0.02 -12.04
N GLU A 21 11.59 -1.00 -12.84
CA GLU A 21 10.49 -0.97 -13.79
C GLU A 21 9.14 -1.00 -13.06
N ALA A 22 9.02 -1.85 -12.02
CA ALA A 22 7.84 -1.89 -11.17
C ALA A 22 7.56 -0.54 -10.51
N ARG A 23 8.61 0.12 -9.99
CA ARG A 23 8.50 1.45 -9.39
C ARG A 23 7.92 2.46 -10.36
N ARG A 24 8.43 2.51 -11.59
CA ARG A 24 7.91 3.41 -12.65
C ARG A 24 6.44 3.15 -12.95
N TRP A 25 6.05 1.88 -13.07
CA TRP A 25 4.65 1.53 -13.32
C TRP A 25 3.71 1.93 -12.17
N TYR A 26 4.17 1.81 -10.92
CA TYR A 26 3.39 2.26 -9.76
C TYR A 26 3.32 3.79 -9.67
N GLU A 27 4.41 4.50 -9.95
CA GLU A 27 4.43 5.97 -10.06
C GLU A 27 3.46 6.45 -11.15
N GLU A 28 3.47 5.83 -12.33
CA GLU A 28 2.51 6.12 -13.40
C GLU A 28 1.07 5.81 -12.98
N ALA A 29 0.82 4.70 -12.30
CA ALA A 29 -0.52 4.36 -11.80
C ALA A 29 -1.05 5.44 -10.85
N LEU A 30 -0.19 5.96 -9.96
CA LEU A 30 -0.52 7.03 -9.03
C LEU A 30 -0.67 8.40 -9.71
N SER A 31 0.02 8.64 -10.83
CA SER A 31 -0.19 9.85 -11.64
C SER A 31 -1.60 9.90 -12.25
N ILE A 32 -2.18 8.74 -12.54
CA ILE A 32 -3.55 8.61 -13.07
C ILE A 32 -4.58 8.58 -11.94
N SER A 33 -4.27 7.89 -10.85
CA SER A 33 -5.15 7.76 -9.68
C SER A 33 -4.33 7.93 -8.40
N PRO A 34 -4.22 9.17 -7.88
CA PRO A 34 -3.44 9.45 -6.66
C PRO A 34 -3.93 8.72 -5.42
N THR A 35 -5.18 8.25 -5.43
CA THR A 35 -5.84 7.54 -4.33
C THR A 35 -5.82 6.02 -4.51
N HIS A 36 -5.03 5.48 -5.45
CA HIS A 36 -4.99 4.03 -5.66
C HIS A 36 -4.12 3.33 -4.60
N VAL A 37 -4.77 2.94 -3.50
CA VAL A 37 -4.16 2.33 -2.29
C VAL A 37 -3.20 1.18 -2.60
N LYS A 38 -3.56 0.27 -3.52
CA LYS A 38 -2.70 -0.87 -3.87
C LYS A 38 -1.38 -0.44 -4.52
N SER A 39 -1.39 0.60 -5.36
CA SER A 39 -0.15 1.15 -5.93
C SER A 39 0.67 1.89 -4.88
N MET A 40 0.03 2.62 -3.96
CA MET A 40 0.71 3.29 -2.85
C MET A 40 1.45 2.29 -1.96
N GLN A 41 0.77 1.19 -1.60
CA GLN A 41 1.35 0.12 -0.80
C GLN A 41 2.59 -0.51 -1.48
N ARG A 42 2.47 -0.87 -2.76
CA ARG A 42 3.60 -1.48 -3.50
C ARG A 42 4.77 -0.52 -3.66
N LEU A 43 4.51 0.74 -3.99
CA LEU A 43 5.54 1.76 -4.08
C LEU A 43 6.24 1.98 -2.74
N ALA A 44 5.50 2.03 -1.63
CA ALA A 44 6.07 2.15 -0.30
C ALA A 44 6.95 0.94 0.07
N LEU A 45 6.55 -0.28 -0.29
CA LEU A 45 7.34 -1.48 -0.06
C LEU A 45 8.67 -1.45 -0.84
N ILE A 46 8.64 -1.00 -2.10
CA ILE A 46 9.87 -0.77 -2.88
C ILE A 46 10.76 0.29 -2.21
N LEU A 47 10.18 1.40 -1.74
CA LEU A 47 10.93 2.45 -1.05
C LEU A 47 11.54 1.97 0.27
N HIS A 48 10.83 1.12 1.01
CA HIS A 48 11.33 0.45 2.21
C HIS A 48 12.54 -0.42 1.90
N GLN A 49 12.49 -1.24 0.84
CA GLN A 49 13.64 -2.04 0.39
C GLN A 49 14.84 -1.19 -0.03
N LEU A 50 14.59 0.00 -0.57
CA LEU A 50 15.63 0.99 -0.94
C LEU A 50 16.14 1.82 0.25
N GLY A 51 15.69 1.55 1.48
CA GLY A 51 16.09 2.29 2.68
C GLY A 51 15.49 3.70 2.80
N ARG A 52 14.54 4.05 1.93
CA ARG A 52 13.89 5.38 1.90
C ARG A 52 12.67 5.42 2.83
N TYR A 53 12.92 5.15 4.12
CA TYR A 53 11.86 4.93 5.11
C TYR A 53 10.91 6.13 5.29
N SER A 54 11.44 7.35 5.30
CA SER A 54 10.62 8.57 5.46
C SER A 54 9.61 8.77 4.31
N LEU A 55 10.02 8.45 3.08
CA LEU A 55 9.13 8.52 1.92
C LEU A 55 8.10 7.37 1.94
N ALA A 56 8.54 6.17 2.31
CA ALA A 56 7.64 5.02 2.44
C ALA A 56 6.56 5.28 3.50
N GLU A 57 6.95 5.81 4.68
CA GLU A 57 6.04 6.16 5.76
C GLU A 57 5.01 7.20 5.29
N LYS A 58 5.46 8.26 4.61
CA LYS A 58 4.56 9.30 4.09
C LYS A 58 3.51 8.70 3.16
N ILE A 59 3.92 7.89 2.19
CA ILE A 59 3.00 7.26 1.23
C ILE A 59 2.03 6.32 1.94
N LEU A 60 2.47 5.57 2.94
CA LEU A 60 1.60 4.69 3.72
C LEU A 60 0.61 5.46 4.58
N ARG A 61 1.02 6.57 5.20
CA ARG A 61 0.10 7.46 5.92
C ARG A 61 -0.94 8.06 5.00
N ASP A 62 -0.55 8.51 3.80
CA ASP A 62 -1.49 8.99 2.79
C ASP A 62 -2.46 7.87 2.37
N ALA A 63 -1.98 6.62 2.23
CA ALA A 63 -2.82 5.47 1.90
C ALA A 63 -3.82 5.13 3.02
N VAL A 64 -3.43 5.26 4.30
CA VAL A 64 -4.33 5.13 5.45
C VAL A 64 -5.42 6.20 5.43
N GLN A 65 -5.11 7.43 5.04
CA GLN A 65 -6.13 8.49 4.90
C GLN A 65 -7.13 8.17 3.80
N VAL A 66 -6.71 7.50 2.72
CA VAL A 66 -7.60 7.09 1.63
C VAL A 66 -8.44 5.88 2.02
N ASN A 67 -7.85 4.88 2.65
CA ASN A 67 -8.54 3.67 3.10
C ASN A 67 -7.97 3.18 4.44
N SER A 68 -8.61 3.59 5.52
CA SER A 68 -8.21 3.22 6.88
C SER A 68 -8.47 1.76 7.23
N THR A 69 -9.27 1.03 6.44
CA THR A 69 -9.58 -0.39 6.67
C THR A 69 -8.67 -1.33 5.90
N ALA A 70 -7.67 -0.82 5.17
CA ALA A 70 -6.71 -1.64 4.43
C ALA A 70 -5.62 -2.18 5.37
N HIS A 71 -5.79 -3.42 5.84
CA HIS A 71 -4.84 -4.05 6.77
C HIS A 71 -3.43 -4.16 6.18
N GLU A 72 -3.28 -4.35 4.86
CA GLU A 72 -1.96 -4.47 4.25
C GLU A 72 -1.16 -3.15 4.30
N VAL A 73 -1.86 -2.00 4.32
CA VAL A 73 -1.22 -0.69 4.48
C VAL A 73 -0.72 -0.51 5.90
N TRP A 74 -1.52 -0.89 6.90
CA TRP A 74 -1.10 -0.86 8.31
C TRP A 74 0.09 -1.78 8.58
N ASN A 75 0.07 -2.98 7.98
CA ASN A 75 1.20 -3.89 8.06
C ASN A 75 2.47 -3.28 7.45
N GLY A 76 2.37 -2.71 6.24
CA GLY A 76 3.49 -2.02 5.60
C GLY A 76 4.00 -0.82 6.42
N LEU A 77 3.11 -0.09 7.10
CA LEU A 77 3.48 1.03 7.98
C LEU A 77 4.25 0.52 9.21
N GLY A 78 3.80 -0.58 9.81
CA GLY A 78 4.50 -1.23 10.90
C GLY A 78 5.90 -1.70 10.51
N GLU A 79 6.07 -2.28 9.32
CA GLU A 79 7.38 -2.69 8.81
C GLU A 79 8.34 -1.51 8.65
N VAL A 80 7.87 -0.41 8.08
CA VAL A 80 8.66 0.82 7.90
C VAL A 80 9.02 1.46 9.23
N LEU A 81 8.07 1.56 10.17
CA LEU A 81 8.32 2.13 11.51
C LEU A 81 9.31 1.30 12.31
N ARG A 82 9.22 -0.03 12.22
CA ARG A 82 10.21 -0.95 12.81
C ARG A 82 11.59 -0.74 12.20
N ALA A 83 11.70 -0.56 10.89
CA ALA A 83 12.97 -0.27 10.22
C ALA A 83 13.56 1.10 10.64
N GLN A 84 12.72 2.05 11.04
CA GLN A 84 13.14 3.34 11.62
C GLN A 84 13.49 3.26 13.12
N GLY A 85 13.31 2.10 13.77
CA GLY A 85 13.57 1.89 15.20
C GLY A 85 12.43 2.35 16.12
N ASN A 86 11.24 2.61 15.59
CA ASN A 86 10.07 2.99 16.37
C ASN A 86 9.18 1.77 16.64
N ASP A 87 9.66 0.86 17.49
CA ASP A 87 9.02 -0.42 17.74
C ASP A 87 7.64 -0.30 18.39
N ALA A 88 7.44 0.70 19.27
CA ALA A 88 6.15 0.93 19.92
C ALA A 88 5.07 1.27 18.87
N ALA A 89 5.33 2.26 18.00
CA ALA A 89 4.39 2.62 16.95
C ALA A 89 4.22 1.48 15.92
N ALA A 90 5.26 0.69 15.66
CA ALA A 90 5.16 -0.48 14.80
C ALA A 90 4.21 -1.54 15.39
N THR A 91 4.31 -1.83 16.69
CA THR A 91 3.40 -2.78 17.36
C THR A 91 1.95 -2.33 17.30
N GLU A 92 1.66 -1.04 17.50
CA GLU A 92 0.31 -0.50 17.34
C GLU A 92 -0.21 -0.71 15.91
N CYS A 93 0.62 -0.43 14.90
CA CYS A 93 0.24 -0.65 13.50
C CYS A 93 -0.04 -2.12 13.18
N PHE A 94 0.77 -3.05 13.70
CA PHE A 94 0.54 -4.48 13.51
C PHE A 94 -0.72 -4.97 14.22
N LEU A 95 -1.02 -4.47 15.41
CA LEU A 95 -2.27 -4.79 16.11
C LEU A 95 -3.48 -4.30 15.33
N THR A 96 -3.45 -3.06 14.84
CA THR A 96 -4.52 -2.53 13.97
C THR A 96 -4.67 -3.36 12.69
N ALA A 97 -3.56 -3.78 12.07
CA ALA A 97 -3.60 -4.64 10.90
C ALA A 97 -4.30 -5.97 11.18
N LEU A 98 -4.00 -6.62 12.31
CA LEU A 98 -4.61 -7.89 12.72
C LEU A 98 -6.12 -7.75 12.99
N GLU A 99 -6.54 -6.68 13.67
CA GLU A 99 -7.95 -6.40 13.94
C GLU A 99 -8.75 -6.18 12.63
N LEU A 100 -8.15 -5.47 11.67
CA LEU A 100 -8.75 -5.23 10.36
C LEU A 100 -8.76 -6.47 9.48
N GLU A 101 -7.71 -7.29 9.50
CA GLU A 101 -7.65 -8.56 8.76
C GLU A 101 -8.72 -9.53 9.25
N ALA A 102 -8.90 -9.65 10.56
CA ALA A 102 -9.92 -10.51 11.17
C ALA A 102 -11.35 -10.16 10.75
N SER A 103 -11.58 -8.91 10.34
CA SER A 103 -12.88 -8.40 9.88
C SER A 103 -12.92 -8.11 8.37
N SER A 104 -11.85 -8.45 7.63
CA SER A 104 -11.70 -8.14 6.21
C SER A 104 -12.58 -9.04 5.34
N PRO A 105 -13.51 -8.48 4.54
CA PRO A 105 -14.33 -9.28 3.64
C PRO A 105 -13.54 -9.69 2.39
N ALA A 106 -13.91 -10.82 1.78
CA ALA A 106 -13.30 -11.28 0.53
C ALA A 106 -13.41 -10.24 -0.61
N MET A 107 -14.48 -9.44 -0.60
CA MET A 107 -14.69 -8.32 -1.50
C MET A 107 -15.11 -7.09 -0.69
N PRO A 108 -14.67 -5.88 -1.05
CA PRO A 108 -15.10 -4.67 -0.35
C PRO A 108 -16.63 -4.55 -0.34
N PHE A 109 -17.22 -4.24 0.82
CA PHE A 109 -18.67 -4.03 0.94
C PHE A 109 -19.20 -2.93 0.01
N THR A 110 -18.33 -2.02 -0.42
CA THR A 110 -18.63 -0.94 -1.36
C THR A 110 -18.91 -1.40 -2.79
N ILE A 111 -18.70 -2.68 -3.12
CA ILE A 111 -19.00 -3.23 -4.45
C ILE A 111 -20.51 -3.30 -4.72
N ILE A 112 -21.34 -3.39 -3.68
CA ILE A 112 -22.80 -3.39 -3.80
C ILE A 112 -23.25 -1.94 -4.03
N PRO A 113 -23.91 -1.64 -5.16
CA PRO A 113 -24.26 -0.27 -5.49
C PRO A 113 -25.35 0.22 -4.54
N ARG A 114 -25.13 1.40 -3.94
CA ARG A 114 -26.10 2.06 -3.05
C ARG A 114 -27.07 2.86 -3.91
N VAL A 115 -28.03 2.18 -4.54
CA VAL A 115 -29.09 2.79 -5.36
C VAL A 115 -30.41 2.75 -4.57
N LEU A 116 -31.17 3.83 -4.64
CA LEU A 116 -32.55 3.91 -4.14
C LEU A 116 -33.54 3.28 -5.12
#